data_AF-A0AAV5SEW4-F1
#
_entry.id   AF-A0AAV5SEW4-F1
#
_cell.length_a   1.000
_cell.length_b   1.000
_cell.length_c   1.000
_cell.angle_alpha   90.00
_cell.angle_beta   90.00
_cell.angle_gamma   90.00
#
_symmetry.space_group_name_H-M   'P 1'
#
loop_
_entity.id
_entity.type
_entity.pdbx_description
1 polymer ?
#
loop_
_entity_poly.entity_id
_entity_poly.type
_entity_poly.pdbx_seq_one_letter_code
_entity_poly.pdbx_strand_id
1 'polypeptide(L)'
;CVCPRGFAGDSCDATAKSDAPVCNGGTLTATDQPQSVDASVGTNDFVPYPVASNCYWMINAPAGKKIVFNLTAAPSSCVQNCAWQGVEILMGNFDTYGVTMCCPSMIGQEFTATGNLAIVRGFARSNLANFSFTYRYF
;
A
#
# COMPACT_ATOMS: atom_id res chain seq x y z
N CYS A 1 0.18 18.40 14.44
CA CYS A 1 1.24 17.92 13.55
C CYS A 1 0.66 17.63 12.17
N VAL A 2 1.38 17.91 11.08
CA VAL A 2 0.98 17.46 9.73
C VAL A 2 1.84 16.25 9.42
N CYS A 3 1.21 15.07 9.35
CA CYS A 3 1.92 13.82 9.08
C CYS A 3 2.02 13.56 7.57
N PRO A 4 3.08 12.85 7.13
CA PRO A 4 3.18 12.39 5.76
C PRO A 4 2.04 11.43 5.41
N ARG A 5 1.80 11.22 4.11
CA ARG A 5 0.72 10.36 3.64
C ARG A 5 0.90 8.93 4.18
N GLY A 6 -0.15 8.37 4.77
CA GLY A 6 -0.14 7.02 5.36
C GLY A 6 0.16 7.00 6.85
N PHE A 7 0.48 8.14 7.46
CA PHE A 7 0.72 8.29 8.89
C PHE A 7 -0.35 9.13 9.59
N ALA A 8 -0.53 8.88 10.88
CA ALA A 8 -1.41 9.61 11.79
C ALA A 8 -0.84 9.61 13.22
N GLY A 9 -1.55 10.28 14.12
CA GLY A 9 -1.13 10.45 15.52
C GLY A 9 -0.30 11.71 15.73
N ASP A 10 -0.02 12.03 17.00
CA ASP A 10 0.74 13.23 17.37
C ASP A 10 2.21 13.12 16.98
N SER A 11 2.74 11.89 16.94
CA SER A 11 4.12 11.51 16.58
C SER A 11 4.25 10.92 15.17
N CYS A 12 3.18 10.85 14.38
CA CYS A 12 3.17 10.23 13.05
C CYS A 12 3.64 8.77 13.04
N ASP A 13 3.29 8.02 14.10
CA ASP A 13 3.65 6.62 14.34
C ASP A 13 2.44 5.67 14.21
N ALA A 14 1.24 6.21 13.99
CA ALA A 14 0.05 5.43 13.72
C ALA A 14 -0.23 5.35 12.21
N THR A 15 -0.89 4.28 11.78
CA THR A 15 -1.39 4.16 10.40
C THR A 15 -2.47 5.22 10.14
N ALA A 16 -2.42 5.88 8.98
CA ALA A 16 -3.45 6.83 8.59
C ALA A 16 -4.86 6.20 8.52
N LYS A 17 -5.87 7.02 8.82
CA LYS A 17 -7.27 6.62 8.66
C LYS A 17 -7.57 6.41 7.17
N SER A 18 -7.96 5.19 6.83
CA SER A 18 -8.49 4.85 5.50
C SER A 18 -9.85 5.50 5.27
N ASP A 19 -10.11 5.96 4.05
CA ASP A 19 -11.38 6.57 3.62
C ASP A 19 -12.16 5.70 2.61
N ALA A 20 -11.57 4.58 2.16
CA ALA A 20 -12.25 3.63 1.29
C ALA A 20 -13.34 2.84 2.03
N PRO A 21 -14.57 2.74 1.48
CA PRO A 21 -15.66 1.99 2.09
C PRO A 21 -15.33 0.50 2.32
N VAL A 22 -14.67 -0.13 1.35
CA VAL A 22 -14.03 -1.44 1.52
C VAL A 22 -12.55 -1.20 1.73
N CYS A 23 -12.05 -1.63 2.89
CA CYS A 23 -10.64 -1.54 3.26
C CYS A 23 -10.33 -2.50 4.41
N ASN A 24 -9.32 -3.36 4.22
CA ASN A 24 -8.74 -4.21 5.27
C ASN A 24 -7.32 -3.76 5.65
N GLY A 25 -7.12 -2.44 5.64
CA GLY A 25 -5.90 -1.74 6.04
C GLY A 25 -5.60 -1.86 7.53
N GLY A 26 -4.36 -1.55 7.90
CA GLY A 26 -3.94 -1.54 9.31
C GLY A 26 -2.44 -1.68 9.50
N THR A 27 -2.04 -1.84 10.76
CA THR A 27 -0.64 -2.07 11.10
C THR A 27 -0.28 -3.55 10.96
N LEU A 28 0.82 -3.83 10.30
CA LEU A 28 1.39 -5.15 10.06
C LEU A 28 2.78 -5.24 10.71
N THR A 29 3.10 -6.41 11.26
CA THR A 29 4.43 -6.70 11.82
C THR A 29 5.11 -7.73 10.94
N ALA A 30 6.22 -7.33 10.32
CA ALA A 30 7.01 -8.19 9.45
C ALA A 30 7.79 -9.24 10.24
N THR A 31 7.89 -10.44 9.68
CA THR A 31 8.82 -11.50 10.11
C THR A 31 9.92 -11.71 9.06
N ASP A 32 10.90 -12.56 9.34
CA ASP A 32 11.92 -12.98 8.37
C ASP A 32 11.36 -13.93 7.29
N GLN A 33 10.15 -14.46 7.51
CA GLN A 33 9.42 -15.29 6.55
C GLN A 33 8.44 -14.46 5.72
N PRO A 34 8.21 -14.80 4.45
CA PRO A 34 7.17 -14.17 3.63
C PRO A 34 5.78 -14.29 4.27
N GLN A 35 5.10 -13.16 4.43
CA GLN A 35 3.70 -13.07 4.84
C GLN A 35 2.87 -12.48 3.71
N SER A 36 1.68 -13.01 3.46
CA SER A 36 0.78 -12.56 2.38
C SER A 36 -0.38 -11.71 2.91
N VAL A 37 -0.80 -10.73 2.11
CA VAL A 37 -2.02 -9.95 2.32
C VAL A 37 -2.82 -9.95 1.03
N ASP A 38 -4.09 -10.36 1.13
CA ASP A 38 -5.10 -10.11 0.12
C ASP A 38 -5.82 -8.81 0.48
N ALA A 39 -5.67 -7.79 -0.37
CA ALA A 39 -6.15 -6.44 -0.13
C ALA A 39 -7.32 -6.09 -1.04
N SER A 40 -8.29 -5.35 -0.49
CA SER A 40 -9.44 -4.82 -1.23
C SER A 40 -9.65 -3.35 -0.88
N VAL A 41 -9.76 -2.48 -1.88
CA VAL A 41 -9.93 -1.03 -1.71
C VAL A 41 -10.99 -0.48 -2.64
N GLY A 42 -11.90 0.34 -2.11
CA GLY A 42 -12.86 1.11 -2.90
C GLY A 42 -14.30 0.68 -2.65
N THR A 43 -15.09 0.54 -3.71
CA THR A 43 -16.48 0.07 -3.63
C THR A 43 -16.77 -0.93 -4.74
N ASN A 44 -17.92 -1.61 -4.67
CA ASN A 44 -18.37 -2.52 -5.72
C ASN A 44 -19.13 -1.82 -6.86
N ASP A 45 -19.11 -0.48 -6.93
CA ASP A 45 -19.74 0.29 -8.02
C ASP A 45 -18.73 0.79 -9.06
N PHE A 46 -19.20 1.00 -10.29
CA PHE A 46 -18.39 1.58 -11.37
C PHE A 46 -18.53 3.10 -11.44
N VAL A 47 -19.06 3.75 -10.40
CA VAL A 47 -19.27 5.19 -10.39
C VAL A 47 -17.95 5.86 -10.02
N PRO A 48 -17.37 6.71 -10.89
CA PRO A 48 -16.12 7.37 -10.57
C PRO A 48 -16.30 8.39 -9.44
N TYR A 49 -15.40 8.38 -8.47
CA TYR A 49 -15.34 9.39 -7.41
C TYR A 49 -14.39 10.54 -7.82
N PRO A 50 -14.68 11.79 -7.40
CA PRO A 50 -13.80 12.94 -7.71
C PRO A 50 -12.38 12.78 -7.15
N VAL A 51 -12.27 12.13 -6.00
CA VAL A 51 -11.02 11.87 -5.28
C VAL A 51 -10.88 10.36 -5.09
N ALA A 52 -9.66 9.83 -5.25
CA ALA A 52 -9.41 8.42 -5.01
C ALA A 52 -9.66 8.09 -3.54
N SER A 53 -10.42 7.02 -3.30
CA SER A 53 -10.47 6.35 -2.02
C SER A 53 -9.15 5.61 -1.75
N ASN A 54 -8.80 5.45 -0.48
CA ASN A 54 -7.50 5.04 0.00
C ASN A 54 -7.65 4.06 1.16
N CYS A 55 -6.78 3.05 1.16
CA CYS A 55 -6.60 2.11 2.24
C CYS A 55 -5.10 2.00 2.52
N TYR A 56 -4.73 2.07 3.79
CA TYR A 56 -3.33 2.11 4.20
C TYR A 56 -2.95 0.88 5.02
N TRP A 57 -1.75 0.36 4.74
CA TRP A 57 -1.08 -0.62 5.59
C TRP A 57 0.28 -0.07 6.02
N MET A 58 0.59 -0.17 7.31
CA MET A 58 1.89 0.19 7.86
C MET A 58 2.63 -1.06 8.27
N ILE A 59 3.73 -1.37 7.59
CA ILE A 59 4.55 -2.54 7.86
C ILE A 59 5.73 -2.13 8.73
N ASN A 60 5.82 -2.73 9.91
CA ASN A 60 6.90 -2.51 10.87
C ASN A 60 7.81 -3.74 10.95
N ALA A 61 9.11 -3.51 10.90
CA ALA A 61 10.14 -4.50 11.17
C ALA A 61 11.00 -4.07 12.38
N PRO A 62 11.75 -4.99 12.99
CA PRO A 62 12.71 -4.64 14.05
C PRO A 62 13.76 -3.62 13.58
N ALA A 63 14.29 -2.83 14.52
CA ALA A 63 15.34 -1.85 14.21
C ALA A 63 16.56 -2.51 13.55
N GLY A 64 17.12 -1.86 12.53
CA GLY A 64 18.26 -2.37 11.75
C GLY A 64 17.89 -3.37 10.66
N LYS A 65 16.62 -3.77 10.55
CA LYS A 65 16.10 -4.62 9.46
C LYS A 65 15.54 -3.79 8.32
N LYS A 66 15.44 -4.41 7.14
CA LYS A 66 14.81 -3.81 5.96
C LYS A 66 13.64 -4.65 5.50
N ILE A 67 12.57 -3.98 5.07
CA ILE A 67 11.37 -4.65 4.55
C ILE A 67 11.54 -4.90 3.05
N VAL A 68 11.22 -6.11 2.62
CA VAL A 68 11.04 -6.48 1.22
C VAL A 68 9.55 -6.62 0.96
N PHE A 69 9.10 -6.02 -0.12
CA PHE A 69 7.73 -6.09 -0.61
C PHE A 69 7.71 -6.71 -2.01
N ASN A 70 6.67 -7.48 -2.30
CA ASN A 70 6.46 -8.08 -3.61
C ASN A 70 4.97 -8.12 -3.94
N LEU A 71 4.59 -7.68 -5.13
CA LEU A 71 3.21 -7.83 -5.59
C LEU A 71 2.99 -9.23 -6.14
N THR A 72 1.95 -9.91 -5.67
CA THR A 72 1.60 -11.26 -6.11
C THR A 72 0.34 -11.30 -6.96
N ALA A 73 -0.56 -10.32 -6.82
CA ALA A 73 -1.69 -10.11 -7.71
C ALA A 73 -1.93 -8.61 -7.92
N ALA A 74 -2.15 -8.19 -9.17
CA ALA A 74 -2.39 -6.80 -9.52
C ALA A 74 -3.89 -6.45 -9.56
N PRO A 75 -4.25 -5.17 -9.35
CA PRO A 75 -5.59 -4.67 -9.63
C PRO A 75 -6.04 -4.96 -11.07
N SER A 76 -7.35 -5.02 -11.27
CA SER A 76 -7.96 -5.35 -12.58
C SER A 76 -7.78 -4.28 -13.68
N SER A 77 -7.27 -3.09 -13.33
CA SER A 77 -7.16 -1.95 -14.25
C SER A 77 -5.71 -1.53 -14.33
N CYS A 78 -5.07 -1.97 -15.40
CA CYS A 78 -3.74 -1.56 -15.78
C CYS A 78 -3.87 -0.51 -16.90
N VAL A 79 -3.78 0.76 -16.52
CA VAL A 79 -3.80 1.90 -17.44
C VAL A 79 -2.62 2.81 -17.14
N GLN A 80 -2.29 3.71 -18.09
CA GLN A 80 -1.21 4.67 -17.90
C GLN A 80 -1.37 5.44 -16.58
N ASN A 81 -0.26 5.54 -15.83
CA ASN A 81 -0.18 6.19 -14.52
C ASN A 81 -1.14 5.62 -13.45
N CYS A 82 -1.67 4.40 -13.65
CA CYS A 82 -2.60 3.77 -12.72
C CYS A 82 -3.80 4.67 -12.37
N ALA A 83 -4.34 5.38 -13.37
CA ALA A 83 -5.32 6.44 -13.16
C ALA A 83 -6.57 6.01 -12.39
N TRP A 84 -7.02 4.76 -12.56
CA TRP A 84 -8.25 4.26 -11.93
C TRP A 84 -8.03 3.62 -10.56
N GLN A 85 -7.00 2.79 -10.44
CA GLN A 85 -6.69 2.05 -9.22
C GLN A 85 -5.24 1.62 -9.24
N GLY A 86 -4.68 1.40 -8.06
CA GLY A 86 -3.30 0.97 -7.93
C GLY A 86 -2.90 0.76 -6.48
N VAL A 87 -1.66 0.31 -6.35
CA VAL A 87 -0.94 0.22 -5.09
C VAL A 87 0.30 1.11 -5.19
N GLU A 88 0.52 1.93 -4.17
CA GLU A 88 1.68 2.78 -4.00
C GLU A 88 2.42 2.31 -2.74
N ILE A 89 3.72 2.06 -2.85
CA ILE A 89 4.56 1.71 -1.70
C ILE A 89 5.57 2.81 -1.40
N LEU A 90 5.55 3.32 -0.16
CA LEU A 90 6.51 4.28 0.36
C LEU A 90 7.55 3.53 1.21
N MET A 91 8.81 3.64 0.79
CA MET A 91 9.92 2.77 1.22
C MET A 91 11.05 3.56 1.91
N GLY A 92 10.70 4.57 2.69
CA GLY A 92 11.65 5.37 3.49
C GLY A 92 11.87 6.81 3.04
N ASN A 93 11.27 7.24 1.94
CA ASN A 93 11.07 8.67 1.65
C ASN A 93 9.57 8.99 1.67
N PHE A 94 9.03 9.09 2.88
CA PHE A 94 7.59 9.22 3.14
C PHE A 94 7.00 10.58 2.77
N ASP A 95 7.87 11.57 2.53
CA ASP A 95 7.49 12.91 2.06
C ASP A 95 7.40 13.01 0.53
N THR A 96 7.80 11.96 -0.21
CA THR A 96 7.80 11.89 -1.68
C THR A 96 6.91 10.76 -2.23
N TYR A 97 6.80 10.70 -3.56
CA TYR A 97 6.05 9.64 -4.25
C TYR A 97 6.70 8.27 -4.06
N GLY A 98 5.86 7.28 -3.75
CA GLY A 98 6.25 5.89 -3.70
C GLY A 98 6.32 5.23 -5.08
N VAL A 99 6.72 3.96 -5.11
CA VAL A 99 6.58 3.15 -6.33
C VAL A 99 5.10 2.84 -6.52
N THR A 100 4.52 3.31 -7.63
CA THR A 100 3.11 3.08 -7.96
C THR A 100 2.97 2.00 -9.02
N MET A 101 2.04 1.07 -8.81
CA MET A 101 1.92 -0.14 -9.60
C MET A 101 0.46 -0.60 -9.65
N CYS A 102 0.02 -1.02 -10.83
CA CYS A 102 -1.34 -1.49 -11.10
C CYS A 102 -1.40 -2.58 -12.18
N CYS A 103 -0.25 -2.97 -12.72
CA CYS A 103 -0.14 -3.83 -13.89
C CYS A 103 0.41 -5.20 -13.51
N PRO A 104 -0.08 -6.28 -14.16
CA PRO A 104 0.44 -7.64 -13.94
C PRO A 104 1.94 -7.79 -14.20
N SER A 105 2.55 -6.95 -15.05
CA SER A 105 4.00 -6.95 -15.31
C SER A 105 4.87 -6.62 -14.08
N MET A 106 4.25 -6.06 -13.03
CA MET A 106 4.92 -5.75 -11.77
C MET A 106 4.89 -6.93 -10.78
N ILE A 107 4.10 -7.98 -11.07
CA ILE A 107 4.00 -9.16 -10.23
C ILE A 107 5.35 -9.88 -10.20
N GLY A 108 5.78 -10.28 -9.00
CA GLY A 108 7.05 -10.96 -8.78
C GLY A 108 8.26 -10.03 -8.68
N GLN A 109 8.11 -8.72 -8.89
CA GLN A 109 9.18 -7.76 -8.63
C GLN A 109 9.32 -7.50 -7.12
N GLU A 110 10.53 -7.61 -6.60
CA GLU A 110 10.84 -7.27 -5.20
C GLU A 110 11.31 -5.82 -5.07
N PHE A 111 10.77 -5.13 -4.06
CA PHE A 111 11.14 -3.78 -3.69
C PHE A 111 11.60 -3.76 -2.24
N THR A 112 12.74 -3.12 -1.97
CA THR A 112 13.35 -3.09 -0.64
C THR A 112 13.30 -1.70 -0.05
N ALA A 113 12.74 -1.60 1.16
CA ALA A 113 12.73 -0.37 1.95
C ALA A 113 14.13 0.03 2.40
N THR A 114 14.37 1.34 2.55
CA THR A 114 15.64 1.84 3.07
C THR A 114 15.80 1.55 4.56
N GLY A 115 14.70 1.33 5.28
CA GLY A 115 14.67 1.03 6.71
C GLY A 115 13.62 -0.01 7.09
N ASN A 116 13.26 0.00 8.38
CA ASN A 116 12.39 -0.99 9.02
C ASN A 116 10.90 -0.60 9.00
N LEU A 117 10.52 0.37 8.17
CA LEU A 117 9.16 0.89 8.05
C LEU A 117 8.81 1.05 6.58
N ALA A 118 7.62 0.62 6.20
CA ALA A 118 7.06 0.84 4.87
C ALA A 118 5.56 1.12 4.97
N ILE A 119 5.05 1.99 4.09
CA ILE A 119 3.62 2.21 3.93
C ILE A 119 3.20 1.64 2.59
N VAL A 120 2.13 0.86 2.60
CA VAL A 120 1.40 0.47 1.39
C VAL A 120 0.11 1.26 1.36
N ARG A 121 -0.15 1.93 0.24
CA ARG A 121 -1.40 2.62 -0.04
C ARG A 121 -2.05 1.93 -1.23
N GLY A 122 -3.17 1.28 -0.99
CA GLY A 122 -4.09 0.91 -2.07
C GLY A 122 -5.02 2.09 -2.33
N PHE A 123 -5.32 2.36 -3.61
CA PHE A 123 -6.25 3.41 -3.97
C PHE A 123 -7.17 3.00 -5.13
N ALA A 124 -8.39 3.51 -5.11
CA ALA A 124 -9.40 3.27 -6.13
C ALA A 124 -10.25 4.52 -6.38
N ARG A 125 -10.42 4.89 -7.65
CA ARG A 125 -11.31 5.96 -8.12
C ARG A 125 -12.64 5.46 -8.65
N SER A 126 -12.72 4.17 -8.94
CA SER A 126 -13.92 3.48 -9.42
C SER A 126 -13.71 2.00 -9.20
N ASN A 127 -14.78 1.29 -8.85
CA ASN A 127 -14.79 -0.16 -8.61
C ASN A 127 -13.78 -0.61 -7.53
N LEU A 128 -13.78 -1.92 -7.28
CA LEU A 128 -12.98 -2.53 -6.24
C LEU A 128 -11.58 -2.86 -6.79
N ALA A 129 -10.56 -2.30 -6.14
CA ALA A 129 -9.17 -2.66 -6.36
C ALA A 129 -8.82 -3.86 -5.49
N ASN A 130 -8.86 -5.05 -6.08
CA ASN A 130 -8.35 -6.28 -5.46
C ASN A 130 -6.91 -6.51 -5.90
N PHE A 131 -6.01 -6.70 -4.94
CA PHE A 131 -4.61 -7.01 -5.19
C PHE A 131 -4.05 -7.82 -4.02
N SER A 132 -2.95 -8.51 -4.25
CA SER A 132 -2.27 -9.26 -3.18
C SER A 132 -0.79 -8.94 -3.21
N PHE A 133 -0.18 -8.90 -2.03
CA PHE A 133 1.24 -8.66 -1.88
C PHE A 133 1.82 -9.52 -0.77
N THR A 134 3.13 -9.77 -0.86
CA THR A 134 3.90 -10.36 0.22
C THR A 134 4.88 -9.35 0.79
N TYR A 135 5.21 -9.55 2.06
CA TYR A 135 6.22 -8.78 2.76
C TYR A 135 7.00 -9.66 3.73
N ARG A 136 8.25 -9.29 3.97
CA ARG A 136 9.16 -9.87 4.98
C ARG A 136 10.24 -8.86 5.34
N TYR A 137 11.01 -9.12 6.37
CA TYR A 137 12.26 -8.42 6.62
C TYR A 137 13.49 -9.28 6.32
N PHE A 138 14.65 -8.65 6.21
CA PHE A 138 15.97 -9.30 6.30
C PHE A 138 16.94 -8.47 7.13
#